data_AF-A0A1Q5AG37-F1
#
_entry.id   AF-A0A1Q5AG37-F1
#
_cell.length_a   1.000
_cell.length_b   1.000
_cell.length_c   1.000
_cell.angle_alpha   90.00
_cell.angle_beta   90.00
_cell.angle_gamma   90.00
#
_symmetry.space_group_name_H-M   'P 1'
#
loop_
_entity.id
_entity.type
_entity.pdbx_description
1 polymer ?
#
loop_
_entity_poly.entity_id
_entity_poly.type
_entity_poly.pdbx_seq_one_letter_code
_entity_poly.pdbx_strand_id
1 'polypeptide(L)'
;MEVFSNGQDVTPSGANRRAVLAGLALEANRPVALSRLAGMVWSAAPPASAVANLRSHVAALRRTLGDRLVAHPNAYELQLAAHELDVTEFQRLAGEGQAMLAALDAAKRRRSIG
;
A
#
# COMPACT_ATOMS: atom_id res chain seq x y z
N MET A 1 -1.15 5.96 -9.26
CA MET A 1 -2.29 5.57 -8.43
C MET A 1 -2.91 6.86 -8.01
N GLU A 2 -4.10 7.18 -8.50
CA GLU A 2 -4.86 8.35 -8.06
C GLU A 2 -5.96 7.88 -7.11
N VAL A 3 -6.14 8.55 -5.98
CA VAL A 3 -7.13 8.19 -4.96
C VAL A 3 -7.97 9.41 -4.69
N PHE A 4 -9.28 9.32 -4.88
CA PHE A 4 -10.18 10.43 -4.59
C PHE A 4 -11.05 10.10 -3.37
N SER A 5 -11.17 11.05 -2.45
CA SER A 5 -12.09 10.97 -1.30
C SER A 5 -12.92 12.25 -1.28
N ASN A 6 -14.25 12.13 -1.33
CA ASN A 6 -15.18 13.26 -1.43
C ASN A 6 -14.82 14.26 -2.56
N GLY A 7 -14.35 13.76 -3.71
CA GLY A 7 -13.95 14.58 -4.85
C GLY A 7 -12.59 15.28 -4.70
N GLN A 8 -11.85 15.05 -3.61
CA GLN A 8 -10.49 15.55 -3.42
C GLN A 8 -9.45 14.48 -3.76
N ASP A 9 -8.41 14.85 -4.50
CA ASP A 9 -7.25 13.97 -4.70
C ASP A 9 -6.51 13.83 -3.36
N VAL A 10 -6.48 12.60 -2.87
CA VAL A 10 -5.84 12.20 -1.63
C VAL A 10 -4.78 11.12 -1.86
N THR A 11 -4.22 11.12 -3.06
CA THR A 11 -3.16 10.20 -3.47
C THR A 11 -1.99 10.21 -2.48
N PRO A 12 -1.61 9.04 -1.93
CA PRO A 12 -0.46 8.95 -1.05
C PRO A 12 0.84 9.41 -1.72
N SER A 13 1.55 10.35 -1.09
CA SER A 13 2.81 10.91 -1.62
C SER A 13 3.99 9.93 -1.63
N GLY A 14 3.95 8.82 -0.86
CA GLY A 14 5.04 7.84 -0.75
C GLY A 14 4.80 6.52 -1.47
N ALA A 15 5.81 6.00 -2.16
CA ALA A 15 5.73 4.75 -2.94
C ALA A 15 5.28 3.53 -2.12
N ASN A 16 5.86 3.32 -0.93
CA ASN A 16 5.42 2.24 -0.02
C ASN A 16 3.98 2.45 0.47
N ARG A 17 3.55 3.70 0.70
CA ARG A 17 2.18 4.00 1.13
C ARG A 17 1.18 3.71 0.02
N ARG A 18 1.52 4.04 -1.23
CA ARG A 18 0.75 3.66 -2.42
C ARG A 18 0.72 2.15 -2.60
N ALA A 19 1.84 1.45 -2.44
CA ALA A 19 1.90 -0.01 -2.54
C ALA A 19 1.05 -0.72 -1.47
N VAL A 20 1.04 -0.21 -0.23
CA VAL A 20 0.14 -0.71 0.83
C VAL A 20 -1.31 -0.54 0.44
N LEU A 21 -1.69 0.65 -0.03
CA LEU A 21 -3.05 0.91 -0.46
C LEU A 21 -3.44 0.05 -1.67
N ALA A 22 -2.50 -0.16 -2.59
CA ALA A 22 -2.67 -1.03 -3.75
C ALA A 22 -2.92 -2.49 -3.30
N GLY A 23 -2.09 -3.02 -2.41
CA GLY A 23 -2.26 -4.38 -1.88
C GLY A 23 -3.59 -4.58 -1.15
N LEU A 24 -4.04 -3.56 -0.41
CA LEU A 24 -5.32 -3.60 0.29
C LEU A 24 -6.53 -3.57 -0.66
N ALA A 25 -6.51 -2.75 -1.72
CA ALA A 25 -7.64 -2.72 -2.64
C ALA A 25 -7.65 -3.88 -3.65
N LEU A 26 -6.51 -4.53 -3.94
CA LEU A 26 -6.50 -5.83 -4.65
C LEU A 26 -7.29 -6.91 -3.87
N GLU A 27 -7.29 -6.80 -2.56
CA GLU A 27 -7.96 -7.71 -1.63
C GLU A 27 -9.13 -7.00 -0.91
N ALA A 28 -9.76 -6.01 -1.59
CA ALA A 28 -10.82 -5.21 -1.00
C ALA A 28 -11.94 -6.08 -0.39
N ASN A 29 -12.53 -5.58 0.71
CA ASN A 29 -13.58 -6.25 1.47
C ASN A 29 -13.16 -7.60 2.07
N ARG A 30 -11.85 -7.83 2.26
CA ARG A 30 -11.28 -8.98 2.98
C ARG A 30 -10.14 -8.56 3.92
N PRO A 31 -10.01 -9.18 5.11
CA PRO A 31 -8.84 -9.00 5.96
C PRO A 31 -7.56 -9.52 5.31
N VAL A 32 -6.54 -8.68 5.20
CA VAL A 32 -5.23 -9.03 4.66
C VAL A 32 -4.20 -9.05 5.78
N ALA A 33 -3.55 -10.20 5.99
CA ALA A 33 -2.51 -10.35 6.99
C ALA A 33 -1.32 -9.41 6.76
N LEU A 34 -0.74 -8.89 7.84
CA LEU A 34 0.45 -8.03 7.81
C LEU A 34 1.63 -8.68 7.07
N SER A 35 1.83 -9.98 7.22
CA SER A 35 2.89 -10.73 6.50
C SER A 35 2.65 -10.76 4.99
N ARG A 36 1.40 -10.94 4.55
CA ARG A 36 1.01 -10.90 3.14
C ARG A 36 1.18 -9.50 2.56
N LEU A 37 0.73 -8.47 3.27
CA LEU A 37 0.96 -7.07 2.89
C LEU A 37 2.45 -6.75 2.79
N ALA A 38 3.27 -7.25 3.71
CA ALA A 38 4.71 -7.05 3.65
C ALA A 38 5.31 -7.69 2.38
N GLY A 39 4.88 -8.91 2.03
CA GLY A 39 5.27 -9.56 0.78
C GLY A 39 4.80 -8.82 -0.47
N MET A 40 3.63 -8.17 -0.43
CA MET A 40 3.15 -7.36 -1.57
C MET A 40 3.95 -6.06 -1.74
N VAL A 41 4.40 -5.46 -0.65
CA VAL A 41 5.10 -4.15 -0.66
C VAL A 41 6.60 -4.31 -0.92
N TRP A 42 7.24 -5.29 -0.28
CA TRP A 42 8.70 -5.49 -0.34
C TRP A 42 9.12 -6.79 -1.06
N SER A 43 8.17 -7.47 -1.73
CA SER A 43 8.43 -8.71 -2.48
C SER A 43 9.24 -9.72 -1.65
N ALA A 44 10.32 -10.26 -2.21
CA ALA A 44 11.16 -11.29 -1.59
C ALA A 44 12.08 -10.80 -0.44
N ALA A 45 12.16 -9.49 -0.16
CA ALA A 45 13.11 -8.96 0.83
C ALA A 45 12.51 -7.88 1.74
N PRO A 46 11.52 -8.22 2.60
CA PRO A 46 11.01 -7.28 3.59
C PRO A 46 12.09 -6.93 4.63
N PRO A 47 12.23 -5.65 5.02
CA PRO A 47 13.12 -5.27 6.12
C PRO A 47 12.58 -5.83 7.45
N ALA A 48 13.46 -5.97 8.45
CA ALA A 48 13.04 -6.35 9.82
C ALA A 48 11.96 -5.40 10.40
N SER A 49 11.93 -4.15 9.95
CA SER A 49 10.94 -3.13 10.34
C SER A 49 9.66 -3.12 9.49
N ALA A 50 9.45 -4.08 8.58
CA ALA A 50 8.32 -4.08 7.65
C ALA A 50 6.95 -3.92 8.36
N VAL A 51 6.71 -4.68 9.42
CA VAL A 51 5.45 -4.61 10.18
C VAL A 51 5.25 -3.25 10.83
N ALA A 52 6.30 -2.67 11.42
CA ALA A 52 6.24 -1.34 12.01
C ALA A 52 5.96 -0.26 10.93
N ASN A 53 6.61 -0.38 9.76
CA ASN A 53 6.38 0.51 8.63
C ASN A 53 4.96 0.38 8.07
N LEU A 54 4.41 -0.84 7.96
CA LEU A 54 3.03 -1.07 7.54
C LEU A 54 2.04 -0.37 8.47
N ARG A 55 2.21 -0.53 9.79
CA ARG A 55 1.36 0.15 10.78
C ARG A 55 1.41 1.67 10.62
N SER A 56 2.60 2.23 10.42
CA SER A 56 2.78 3.68 10.16
C SER A 56 2.13 4.13 8.84
N HIS A 57 2.21 3.31 7.79
CA HIS A 57 1.57 3.59 6.52
C HIS A 57 0.04 3.58 6.63
N VAL A 58 -0.51 2.55 7.27
CA VAL A 58 -1.94 2.39 7.55
C VAL A 58 -2.46 3.50 8.45
N ALA A 59 -1.72 3.89 9.49
CA ALA A 59 -2.12 5.00 10.35
C ALA A 59 -2.28 6.32 9.59
N ALA A 60 -1.41 6.60 8.60
CA ALA A 60 -1.59 7.79 7.78
C ALA A 60 -2.71 7.62 6.75
N LEU A 61 -2.87 6.44 6.14
CA LEU A 61 -3.98 6.16 5.22
C LEU A 61 -5.34 6.31 5.92
N ARG A 62 -5.43 5.94 7.20
CA ARG A 62 -6.63 6.15 8.03
C ARG A 62 -7.05 7.60 8.16
N ARG A 63 -6.10 8.53 8.17
CA ARG A 63 -6.43 9.97 8.21
C ARG A 63 -7.20 10.43 6.98
N THR A 64 -7.10 9.68 5.89
CA THR A 64 -7.69 9.99 4.60
C THR A 64 -8.91 9.12 4.30
N LEU A 65 -8.82 7.82 4.56
CA LEU A 65 -9.84 6.83 4.23
C LEU A 65 -10.85 6.62 5.36
N GLY A 66 -10.53 7.10 6.56
CA GLY A 66 -11.39 6.99 7.74
C GLY A 66 -11.73 5.54 8.08
N ASP A 67 -13.02 5.32 8.35
CA ASP A 67 -13.56 4.06 8.86
C ASP A 67 -13.55 2.93 7.83
N ARG A 68 -13.29 3.24 6.56
CA ARG A 68 -13.12 2.23 5.50
C ARG A 68 -11.91 1.35 5.72
N LEU A 69 -10.90 1.81 6.48
CA LEU A 69 -9.69 1.05 6.76
C LEU A 69 -9.78 0.39 8.15
N VAL A 70 -10.30 -0.83 8.19
CA VAL A 70 -10.60 -1.60 9.40
C VAL A 70 -9.35 -2.33 9.89
N ALA A 71 -9.13 -2.35 11.21
CA ALA A 71 -8.04 -3.10 11.82
C ALA A 71 -8.58 -4.40 12.39
N HIS A 72 -7.84 -5.46 12.11
CA HIS A 72 -8.04 -6.79 12.68
C HIS A 72 -6.78 -7.20 13.44
N PRO A 73 -6.84 -8.22 14.31
CA PRO A 73 -5.64 -8.82 14.87
C PRO A 73 -4.68 -9.26 13.76
N ASN A 74 -3.51 -8.61 13.69
CA ASN A 74 -2.47 -8.85 12.69
C ASN A 74 -2.89 -8.70 11.21
N ALA A 75 -3.98 -7.99 10.93
CA ALA A 75 -4.47 -7.79 9.57
C ALA A 75 -5.15 -6.42 9.39
N TYR A 76 -5.31 -6.02 8.13
CA TYR A 76 -6.05 -4.82 7.74
C TYR A 76 -6.99 -5.13 6.59
N GLU A 77 -8.13 -4.47 6.59
CA GLU A 77 -9.15 -4.60 5.56
C GLU A 77 -9.51 -3.22 5.02
N LEU A 78 -9.58 -3.08 3.71
CA LEU A 78 -10.11 -1.90 3.06
C LEU A 78 -11.50 -2.20 2.52
N GLN A 79 -12.49 -1.51 3.05
CA GLN A 79 -13.89 -1.63 2.64
C GLN A 79 -14.21 -0.63 1.52
N LEU A 80 -14.68 -1.14 0.39
CA LEU A 80 -15.04 -0.36 -0.79
C LEU A 80 -16.38 -0.84 -1.36
N ALA A 81 -17.21 0.11 -1.78
CA ALA A 81 -18.40 -0.20 -2.57
C ALA A 81 -18.00 -0.62 -3.99
N ALA A 82 -18.85 -1.42 -4.65
CA ALA A 82 -18.55 -2.05 -5.94
C ALA A 82 -18.19 -1.07 -7.08
N HIS A 83 -18.57 0.20 -6.98
CA HIS A 83 -18.32 1.24 -7.98
C HIS A 83 -17.10 2.13 -7.66
N GLU A 84 -16.44 1.91 -6.52
CA GLU A 84 -15.34 2.77 -6.04
C GLU A 84 -13.96 2.28 -6.47
N LEU A 85 -13.87 1.12 -7.13
CA LEU A 85 -12.63 0.53 -7.59
C LEU A 85 -12.67 0.32 -9.12
N ASP A 86 -11.98 1.17 -9.88
CA ASP A 86 -11.62 0.85 -11.26
C ASP A 86 -10.43 -0.12 -11.24
N VAL A 87 -10.75 -1.41 -11.35
CA VAL A 87 -9.79 -2.52 -11.28
C VAL A 87 -8.69 -2.41 -12.36
N THR A 88 -8.99 -1.80 -13.51
CA THR A 88 -8.08 -1.74 -14.67
C THR A 88 -6.99 -0.70 -14.44
N GLU A 89 -7.40 0.52 -14.05
CA GLU A 89 -6.50 1.61 -13.71
C GLU A 89 -5.66 1.27 -12.47
N PHE A 90 -6.26 0.53 -11.54
CA PHE A 90 -5.63 0.09 -10.30
C PHE A 90 -4.52 -0.96 -10.50
N GLN A 91 -4.74 -1.98 -11.33
CA GLN A 91 -3.72 -3.00 -11.63
C GLN A 91 -2.48 -2.41 -12.33
N ARG A 92 -2.68 -1.46 -13.26
CA ARG A 92 -1.60 -0.74 -13.93
C ARG A 92 -0.72 0.02 -12.93
N LEU A 93 -1.35 0.78 -12.04
CA LEU A 93 -0.66 1.64 -11.08
C LEU A 93 0.01 0.84 -9.95
N ALA A 94 -0.51 -0.33 -9.59
CA ALA A 94 0.13 -1.27 -8.68
C ALA A 94 1.42 -1.85 -9.28
N GLY A 95 1.40 -2.22 -10.57
CA GLY A 95 2.59 -2.70 -11.29
C GLY A 95 3.69 -1.65 -11.41
N GLU A 96 3.32 -0.41 -11.74
CA GLU A 96 4.27 0.72 -11.82
C GLU A 96 4.89 1.06 -10.46
N GLY A 97 4.10 1.00 -9.38
CA GLY A 97 4.59 1.19 -8.01
C GLY A 97 5.64 0.16 -7.60
N GLN A 98 5.44 -1.11 -7.95
CA GLN A 98 6.42 -2.17 -7.70
C GLN A 98 7.71 -1.97 -8.51
N ALA A 99 7.62 -1.53 -9.77
CA ALA A 99 8.80 -1.25 -10.60
C ALA A 99 9.62 -0.06 -10.06
N MET A 100 8.97 1.01 -9.60
CA MET A 100 9.63 2.18 -9.02
C MET A 100 10.32 1.85 -7.68
N LEU A 101 9.73 0.97 -6.86
CA LEU A 101 10.31 0.53 -5.60
C LEU A 101 11.57 -0.33 -5.82
N ALA A 102 11.52 -1.25 -6.78
CA ALA A 102 12.69 -2.02 -7.18
C ALA A 102 13.86 -1.10 -7.62
N ALA A 103 13.55 -0.01 -8.33
CA ALA A 103 14.53 0.98 -8.75
C ALA A 103 15.11 1.80 -7.59
N LEU A 104 14.27 2.22 -6.63
CA LEU A 104 14.71 3.01 -5.48
C LEU A 104 15.54 2.20 -4.48
N ASP A 105 15.20 0.92 -4.28
CA ASP A 105 15.96 0.01 -3.42
C ASP A 105 17.30 -0.41 -4.05
N ALA A 106 17.34 -0.55 -5.38
CA ALA A 106 18.60 -0.71 -6.11
C ALA A 106 19.49 0.54 -5.98
N ALA A 107 18.89 1.74 -6.02
CA ALA A 107 19.62 3.00 -5.85
C ALA A 107 20.13 3.21 -4.41
N LYS A 108 19.35 2.82 -3.38
CA LYS A 108 19.78 2.88 -1.98
C LYS A 108 20.92 1.90 -1.67
N ARG A 109 20.85 0.66 -2.17
CA ARG A 109 21.93 -0.34 -2.00
C ARG A 109 23.25 0.09 -2.64
N ARG A 110 23.20 0.88 -3.72
CA ARG A 110 24.39 1.40 -4.40
C ARG A 110 25.09 2.53 -3.61
N ARG A 111 24.44 3.10 -2.60
CA ARG A 111 24.97 4.21 -1.78
C ARG A 111 25.59 3.77 -0.44
N SER A 112 25.48 2.49 -0.09
CA SER A 112 26.01 1.89 1.15
C SER A 112 27.31 1.10 0.97
N ILE A 113 27.97 1.20 -0.18
CA ILE A 113 29.33 0.71 -0.42
C ILE A 113 30.18 1.95 -0.69
N GLY A 114 30.60 2.62 0.38
CA GLY A 114 31.51 3.75 0.40
C GLY A 114 32.37 3.64 1.63
#